data_AF-A0A7W4YUU8-F1
#
_entry.id   AF-A0A7W4YUU8-F1
#
_cell.length_a   1.000
_cell.length_b   1.000
_cell.length_c   1.000
_cell.angle_alpha   90.00
_cell.angle_beta   90.00
_cell.angle_gamma   90.00
#
_symmetry.space_group_name_H-M   'P 1'
#
loop_
_entity.id
_entity.type
_entity.pdbx_description
1 polymer ?
#
loop_
_entity_poly.entity_id
_entity_poly.type
_entity_poly.pdbx_seq_one_letter_code
_entity_poly.pdbx_strand_id
1 'polypeptide(L)' 'MTSSQAAERQAAHDNLSHELLRELRFAHSIILTALSLMTSDQKNDWARLNAEKGIPGEGTTRYHERIAVISRAQEQA' A
#
# COMPACT_ATOMS: atom_id res chain seq x y z
N MET A 1 0.65 17.99 -29.27
CA MET A 1 -0.49 17.45 -28.50
C MET A 1 -1.53 18.54 -28.39
N THR A 2 -2.81 18.21 -28.62
CA THR A 2 -3.90 19.16 -28.39
C THR A 2 -4.26 19.21 -26.90
N SER A 3 -4.96 20.26 -26.47
CA SER A 3 -5.47 20.38 -25.09
C SER A 3 -6.34 19.17 -24.69
N SER A 4 -7.14 18.64 -25.64
CA SER A 4 -7.95 17.42 -25.44
C SER A 4 -7.09 16.19 -25.14
N GLN A 5 -6.03 15.97 -25.91
CA GLN A 5 -5.13 14.82 -25.72
C GLN A 5 -4.33 14.91 -24.41
N ALA A 6 -4.04 16.12 -23.94
CA ALA A 6 -3.40 16.32 -22.65
C ALA A 6 -4.38 16.00 -21.51
N ALA A 7 -5.64 16.46 -21.60
CA ALA A 7 -6.68 16.17 -20.62
C ALA A 7 -7.01 14.67 -20.53
N GLU A 8 -7.09 13.97 -21.66
CA GLU A 8 -7.34 12.52 -21.70
C GLU A 8 -6.19 11.74 -21.03
N ARG A 9 -4.93 12.13 -21.26
CA ARG A 9 -3.78 11.53 -20.60
C ARG A 9 -3.79 11.77 -19.09
N GLN A 10 -4.15 12.99 -18.67
CA GLN A 10 -4.25 13.31 -17.25
C GLN A 10 -5.35 12.48 -16.57
N ALA A 11 -6.53 12.40 -17.18
CA ALA A 11 -7.63 11.59 -16.66
C ALA A 11 -7.26 10.10 -16.56
N ALA A 12 -6.55 9.56 -17.56
CA ALA A 12 -6.07 8.18 -17.52
C ALA A 12 -5.07 7.95 -16.38
N HIS A 13 -4.16 8.90 -16.16
CA HIS A 13 -3.22 8.87 -15.04
C HIS A 13 -3.94 8.90 -13.69
N ASP A 14 -4.88 9.83 -13.50
CA ASP A 14 -5.62 9.99 -12.25
C ASP A 14 -6.46 8.75 -11.93
N ASN A 15 -7.10 8.16 -12.94
CA ASN A 15 -7.83 6.90 -12.79
C ASN A 15 -6.93 5.75 -12.32
N LEU A 16 -5.72 5.63 -12.91
CA LEU A 16 -4.75 4.63 -12.50
C LEU A 16 -4.25 4.89 -11.07
N SER A 17 -3.99 6.14 -10.70
CA SER A 17 -3.61 6.52 -9.34
C SER A 17 -4.68 6.15 -8.32
N HIS A 18 -5.96 6.40 -8.61
CA HIS A 18 -7.07 6.01 -7.74
C HIS A 18 -7.21 4.50 -7.58
N GLU A 19 -7.05 3.75 -8.66
CA GLU A 19 -7.05 2.29 -8.62
C GLU A 19 -5.91 1.75 -7.75
N LEU A 20 -4.67 2.22 -7.97
CA LEU A 20 -3.52 1.80 -7.17
C LEU A 20 -3.68 2.14 -5.68
N LEU A 21 -4.22 3.33 -5.36
CA LEU A 21 -4.51 3.71 -3.98
C LEU A 21 -5.55 2.78 -3.33
N ARG A 22 -6.59 2.40 -4.07
CA ARG A 22 -7.60 1.45 -3.60
C ARG A 22 -6.98 0.09 -3.29
N GLU A 23 -6.17 -0.45 -4.21
CA GLU A 23 -5.51 -1.75 -4.00
C GLU A 23 -4.52 -1.70 -2.83
N LEU A 24 -3.78 -0.59 -2.66
CA LEU A 24 -2.89 -0.42 -1.51
C LEU A 24 -3.65 -0.41 -0.17
N ARG A 25 -4.83 0.21 -0.13
CA ARG A 25 -5.72 0.19 1.05
C ARG A 25 -6.23 -1.22 1.34
N PHE A 26 -6.64 -1.97 0.32
CA PHE A 26 -7.06 -3.36 0.51
C PHE A 26 -5.92 -4.24 0.99
N ALA A 27 -4.73 -4.12 0.40
CA ALA A 27 -3.55 -4.83 0.86
C ALA A 27 -3.21 -4.52 2.33
N HIS A 28 -3.30 -3.26 2.74
CA HIS A 28 -3.11 -2.86 4.14
C HIS A 28 -4.10 -3.59 5.07
N SER A 29 -5.39 -3.57 4.74
CA SER A 29 -6.42 -4.24 5.53
C SER A 29 -6.21 -5.77 5.59
N ILE A 30 -5.91 -6.41 4.46
CA ILE A 30 -5.65 -7.85 4.39
C ILE A 30 -4.46 -8.23 5.27
N ILE A 31 -3.38 -7.45 5.23
CA ILE A 31 -2.19 -7.69 6.06
C ILE A 31 -2.53 -7.54 7.55
N LEU A 32 -3.32 -6.52 7.93
CA LEU A 32 -3.75 -6.36 9.32
C LEU A 32 -4.61 -7.53 9.81
N THR A 33 -5.57 -7.97 9.00
CA THR A 33 -6.40 -9.13 9.31
C THR A 33 -5.56 -10.40 9.44
N ALA A 34 -4.59 -10.60 8.56
CA ALA A 34 -3.67 -11.74 8.66
C ALA A 34 -2.86 -11.68 9.96
N LEU A 35 -2.27 -10.53 10.29
CA LEU A 35 -1.51 -10.34 11.52
C LEU A 35 -2.38 -10.51 12.78
N SER A 36 -3.66 -10.13 12.76
CA SER A 36 -4.53 -10.30 13.93
C SER A 36 -4.84 -11.76 14.25
N LEU A 37 -4.74 -12.66 13.27
CA LEU A 37 -5.01 -14.10 13.41
C LEU A 37 -3.76 -14.91 13.79
N MET A 38 -2.57 -14.34 13.60
CA MET A 38 -1.29 -15.03 13.83
C MET A 38 -0.87 -15.01 15.30
N THR A 39 -0.25 -16.11 15.74
CA THR A 39 0.53 -16.16 16.99
C THR A 39 1.75 -15.26 16.90
N SER A 40 2.39 -14.98 18.05
CA SER A 40 3.63 -14.21 18.09
C SER A 40 4.75 -14.87 17.26
N ASP A 41 4.90 -16.19 17.33
CA ASP A 41 5.93 -16.90 16.56
C ASP A 41 5.66 -16.82 15.05
N GLN A 42 4.40 -16.96 14.63
CA GLN A 42 4.02 -16.80 13.22
C GLN A 42 4.30 -15.38 12.70
N LYS A 43 4.13 -14.35 13.53
CA LYS A 43 4.49 -12.96 13.17
C LYS A 43 5.99 -12.80 12.99
N ASN A 44 6.80 -13.46 13.82
CA ASN A 44 8.26 -13.44 13.69
C ASN A 44 8.72 -14.13 12.40
N ASP A 45 8.16 -15.29 12.08
CA ASP A 45 8.44 -15.98 10.81
C ASP A 45 8.01 -15.16 9.59
N TRP A 46 6.83 -14.54 9.66
CA TRP A 46 6.34 -13.63 8.63
C TRP A 46 7.30 -12.46 8.40
N ALA A 47 7.77 -11.83 9.48
CA ALA A 47 8.73 -10.73 9.40
C ALA A 47 10.06 -11.18 8.77
N ARG A 48 10.59 -12.34 9.17
CA ARG A 48 11.80 -12.92 8.58
C ARG A 48 11.64 -13.19 7.08
N LEU A 49 10.55 -13.83 6.66
CA LEU A 49 10.28 -14.14 5.25
C LEU A 49 10.11 -12.88 4.39
N ASN A 50 9.54 -11.81 4.95
CA ASN A 50 9.47 -10.52 4.26
C ASN A 50 10.85 -9.89 4.08
N ALA A 51 11.69 -9.95 5.11
CA ALA A 51 13.07 -9.45 5.04
C ALA A 51 13.88 -10.19 3.96
N GLU A 52 13.73 -11.51 3.86
CA GLU A 52 14.36 -12.34 2.80
C GLU A 52 13.91 -11.92 1.38
N LYS A 53 12.70 -11.37 1.25
CA LYS A 53 12.16 -10.84 -0.01
C LYS A 53 12.54 -9.38 -0.28
N GLY A 54 13.41 -8.78 0.55
CA GLY A 54 13.79 -7.38 0.42
C GLY A 54 12.67 -6.41 0.78
N ILE A 55 11.69 -6.84 1.60
CA ILE A 55 10.64 -5.99 2.16
C ILE A 55 11.04 -5.67 3.60
N PRO A 56 11.88 -4.64 3.82
CA PRO A 56 12.41 -4.34 5.15
C PRO A 56 11.31 -3.89 6.12
N GLY A 57 11.56 -4.08 7.43
CA GLY A 57 10.76 -3.54 8.53
C GLY A 57 9.92 -4.59 9.28
N GLU A 58 9.82 -4.41 10.60
CA GLU A 58 8.96 -5.22 11.46
C GLU A 58 7.48 -4.80 11.31
N GLY A 59 6.55 -5.70 11.68
CA GLY A 59 5.11 -5.53 11.45
C GLY A 59 4.56 -4.15 11.85
N THR A 60 5.03 -3.57 12.96
CA THR A 60 4.65 -2.24 13.44
C THR A 60 5.23 -1.09 12.61
N THR A 61 6.52 -1.15 12.26
CA THR A 61 7.18 -0.12 11.44
C THR A 61 6.53 -0.05 10.05
N ARG A 62 6.26 -1.21 9.44
CA ARG A 62 5.60 -1.27 8.13
C ARG A 62 4.13 -0.90 8.15
N TYR A 63 3.45 -1.11 9.27
CA TYR A 63 2.11 -0.58 9.48
C TYR A 63 2.11 0.96 9.39
N HIS A 64 2.99 1.64 10.14
CA HIS A 64 3.09 3.10 10.13
C HIS A 64 3.51 3.67 8.78
N GLU A 65 4.45 3.02 8.09
CA GLU A 65 4.87 3.45 6.74
C GLU A 65 3.72 3.36 5.73
N ARG A 66 2.99 2.23 5.70
CA ARG A 66 1.87 2.05 4.76
C ARG A 66 0.73 3.01 5.03
N ILE A 67 0.34 3.20 6.30
CA ILE A 67 -0.76 4.13 6.62
C ILE A 67 -0.37 5.57 6.29
N ALA A 68 0.88 5.98 6.53
CA ALA A 68 1.34 7.32 6.19
C ALA A 68 1.34 7.57 4.67
N VAL A 69 1.73 6.58 3.86
CA VAL A 69 1.65 6.68 2.38
C VAL A 69 0.20 6.80 1.92
N ILE A 70 -0.69 5.96 2.47
CA ILE A 70 -2.14 5.99 2.14
C ILE A 70 -2.73 7.36 2.51
N SER A 71 -2.48 7.87 3.71
CA SER A 71 -2.99 9.17 4.16
C SER A 71 -2.54 10.31 3.26
N ARG A 72 -1.24 10.39 2.93
CA ARG A 72 -0.73 11.42 2.00
C ARG A 72 -1.38 11.34 0.63
N ALA A 73 -1.61 10.14 0.11
CA ALA A 73 -2.26 9.96 -1.19
C ALA A 73 -3.75 10.35 -1.16
N GLN A 74 -4.42 10.21 -0.02
CA GLN A 74 -5.81 10.64 0.15
C GLN A 74 -5.95 12.16 0.29
N GLU A 75 -4.96 12.84 0.85
CA GLU A 75 -4.93 14.31 0.94
C GLU A 75 -4.69 14.99 -0.43
N GLN A 76 -4.17 14.23 -1.39
CA GLN A 76 -3.81 14.69 -2.73
C GLN A 76 -4.86 14.33 -3.80
N ALA A 77 -5.88 13.54 -3.45
CA ALA A 77 -6.97 13.10 -4.32
C ALA A 77 -8.23 13.97 -4.11
#